data_AF-V4J7W8-F1
#
_entry.id   AF-V4J7W8-F1
#
_cell.length_a   1.000
_cell.length_b   1.000
_cell.length_c   1.000
_cell.angle_alpha   90.00
_cell.angle_beta   90.00
_cell.angle_gamma   90.00
#
_symmetry.space_group_name_H-M   'P 1'
#
loop_
_entity.id
_entity.type
_entity.pdbx_description
1 polymer ?
#
loop_
_entity_poly.entity_id
_entity_poly.type
_entity_poly.pdbx_seq_one_letter_code
_entity_poly.pdbx_strand_id
1 'polypeptide(L)'
;MITFFRNYPVSIILLLSLLAGGGCSKHTGLTGHGEMVSDPAPMMADSDGDQPPELLETEVCLNQELAALEQTGDWEAAVETAGADDAVSTGEPVAVVTYDFPIMVNRQVQMYLDLFSDKQQRYFKRWLARSGRYLPMMQEIFTEYGLPGDLVYLAMIESGFNQKACSPSRAVGLWQFMAPTGKQYGMQVTRYLDERRDAEKSTRAAAAYLRDLYDEFGDWYIAVAAYNGGPGTMRKAMHRANSDDFWKIAQKRYIKLETKRYVPKLIAAIMIAKQPQQYGFTDVTYEAPLAYETFAAGPGLSLKAAALLSESSLDELAALNPELLKNMTPPQAPDYQLKVPVGTASVAEANLPHLHQIAAPIYQIHVVKKGETLSHIAARHKVSTDLIVTWNGLPSAHKLSIGQELTIIKNDFDLPLATTALSPVAQHQGTAIVLADQKKTAPKRQREQAPEQWYLVKNGDNLWTISRQFNTSPAAIKRWNNLTSNRIYPGKRLLLRDV
;
A
#
# COMPACT_ATOMS: atom_id res chain seq x y z
N MET A 1 -16.39 -14.46 -38.17
CA MET A 1 -15.15 -15.13 -37.76
C MET A 1 -14.48 -14.22 -36.73
N ILE A 2 -14.35 -14.49 -35.44
CA ILE A 2 -14.71 -15.61 -34.56
C ILE A 2 -15.17 -14.95 -33.25
N THR A 3 -16.38 -15.26 -32.81
CA THR A 3 -17.01 -14.86 -31.55
C THR A 3 -16.57 -15.81 -30.45
N PHE A 4 -16.07 -15.29 -29.32
CA PHE A 4 -15.91 -16.07 -28.08
C PHE A 4 -16.59 -15.34 -26.92
N PHE A 5 -17.91 -15.50 -26.83
CA PHE A 5 -18.62 -15.33 -25.57
C PHE A 5 -18.55 -16.65 -24.81
N ARG A 6 -17.94 -16.64 -23.62
CA ARG A 6 -17.91 -17.80 -22.73
C ARG A 6 -18.67 -17.45 -21.45
N ASN A 7 -19.89 -17.97 -21.37
CA ASN A 7 -20.76 -17.96 -20.19
C ASN A 7 -20.10 -18.71 -19.03
N TYR A 8 -20.03 -18.09 -17.85
CA TYR A 8 -19.83 -18.78 -16.57
C TYR A 8 -20.62 -18.07 -15.44
N PRO A 9 -21.07 -18.82 -14.41
CA PRO A 9 -22.11 -18.37 -13.49
C PRO A 9 -21.60 -17.40 -12.44
N VAL A 10 -22.38 -16.35 -12.18
CA VAL A 10 -22.13 -15.33 -11.16
C VAL A 10 -22.56 -15.87 -9.80
N SER A 11 -21.61 -16.07 -8.89
CA SER A 11 -21.89 -16.35 -7.48
C SER A 11 -22.44 -15.12 -6.78
N ILE A 12 -23.67 -15.24 -6.29
CA ILE A 12 -24.42 -14.27 -5.48
C ILE A 12 -23.87 -14.32 -4.05
N ILE A 13 -23.50 -13.17 -3.47
CA ILE A 13 -23.24 -13.06 -2.02
C ILE A 13 -24.11 -11.94 -1.46
N LEU A 14 -25.02 -12.33 -0.56
CA LEU A 14 -25.87 -11.46 0.25
C LEU A 14 -25.04 -10.66 1.25
N LEU A 15 -25.34 -9.37 1.38
CA LEU A 15 -25.01 -8.56 2.56
C LEU A 15 -26.20 -8.63 3.53
N LEU A 16 -25.99 -9.26 4.68
CA LEU A 16 -26.93 -9.31 5.81
C LEU A 16 -26.42 -8.36 6.90
N SER A 17 -27.20 -7.32 7.19
CA SER A 17 -27.07 -6.45 8.35
C SER A 17 -27.99 -6.96 9.47
N LEU A 18 -27.41 -7.29 10.62
CA LEU A 18 -28.12 -7.73 11.82
C LEU A 18 -28.66 -6.53 12.61
N LEU A 19 -29.98 -6.47 12.73
CA LEU A 19 -30.70 -5.76 13.80
C LEU A 19 -30.87 -6.75 14.96
N ALA A 20 -30.49 -6.35 16.17
CA ALA A 20 -30.97 -6.98 17.40
C ALA A 20 -31.17 -5.91 18.47
N GLY A 21 -32.44 -5.60 18.74
CA GLY A 21 -32.88 -4.84 19.90
C GLY A 21 -33.77 -5.70 20.78
N GLY A 22 -33.59 -5.55 22.10
CA GLY A 22 -34.64 -5.72 23.12
C GLY A 22 -34.76 -7.10 23.76
N GLY A 23 -34.66 -7.13 25.10
CA GLY A 23 -35.23 -8.24 25.89
C GLY A 23 -34.65 -8.44 27.29
N CYS A 24 -35.06 -7.60 28.24
CA CYS A 24 -34.80 -7.71 29.68
C CYS A 24 -35.47 -8.94 30.31
N SER A 25 -34.85 -9.65 31.27
CA SER A 25 -35.49 -9.94 32.57
C SER A 25 -34.56 -10.55 33.62
N LYS A 26 -34.97 -10.32 34.87
CA LYS A 26 -34.25 -10.43 36.16
C LYS A 26 -34.23 -11.85 36.73
N HIS A 27 -33.25 -12.17 37.56
CA HIS A 27 -33.49 -12.85 38.83
C HIS A 27 -32.39 -12.60 39.87
N THR A 28 -32.84 -12.59 41.12
CA THR A 28 -32.30 -12.10 42.39
C THR A 28 -31.61 -13.20 43.22
N GLY A 29 -30.67 -12.80 44.10
CA GLY A 29 -30.50 -13.43 45.43
C GLY A 29 -29.06 -13.60 45.96
N LEU A 30 -28.67 -12.72 46.92
CA LEU A 30 -28.14 -12.99 48.30
C LEU A 30 -27.17 -14.19 48.50
N THR A 31 -26.05 -14.18 49.25
CA THR A 31 -25.49 -13.42 50.39
C THR A 31 -24.04 -13.89 50.60
N GLY A 32 -23.15 -13.10 51.25
CA GLY A 32 -21.97 -13.65 51.93
C GLY A 32 -20.88 -12.62 52.29
N HIS A 33 -20.79 -12.25 53.56
CA HIS A 33 -19.66 -11.50 54.15
C HIS A 33 -18.43 -12.39 54.35
N GLY A 34 -17.23 -11.82 54.16
CA GLY A 34 -15.94 -12.42 54.52
C GLY A 34 -14.82 -11.37 54.42
N GLU A 35 -13.95 -11.36 55.41
CA GLU A 35 -13.09 -10.25 55.86
C GLU A 35 -11.89 -9.87 54.98
N MET A 36 -11.38 -8.68 55.30
CA MET A 36 -10.18 -8.02 54.79
C MET A 36 -8.88 -8.82 54.99
N VAL A 37 -8.04 -8.83 53.95
CA VAL A 37 -6.59 -8.97 54.06
C VAL A 37 -5.94 -7.91 53.16
N SER A 38 -5.06 -7.11 53.77
CA SER A 38 -4.26 -6.04 53.19
C SER A 38 -2.98 -6.56 52.53
N ASP A 39 -2.61 -5.97 51.38
CA ASP A 39 -1.25 -5.67 50.84
C ASP A 39 -1.20 -5.90 49.32
N PRO A 40 -0.27 -5.28 48.56
CA PRO A 40 0.36 -3.96 48.68
C PRO A 40 0.11 -3.10 47.40
N ALA A 41 0.53 -1.84 47.42
CA ALA A 41 0.35 -0.89 46.32
C ALA A 41 0.96 -1.39 44.98
N PRO A 42 0.21 -1.36 43.85
CA PRO A 42 0.79 -1.59 42.54
C PRO A 42 1.50 -0.31 42.06
N MET A 43 2.74 -0.52 41.65
CA MET A 43 3.62 0.38 40.92
C MET A 43 2.87 1.15 39.82
N MET A 44 3.14 2.45 39.72
CA MET A 44 2.77 3.32 38.59
C MET A 44 3.12 2.62 37.28
N ALA A 45 2.10 2.08 36.61
CA ALA A 45 2.17 1.68 35.22
C ALA A 45 1.77 2.91 34.39
N ASP A 46 2.62 3.24 33.42
CA ASP A 46 2.43 4.35 32.49
C ASP A 46 1.03 4.34 31.88
N SER A 47 0.43 5.53 31.89
CA SER A 47 -0.88 5.81 31.32
C SER A 47 -0.81 5.81 29.79
N ASP A 48 -0.89 4.65 29.17
CA ASP A 48 -1.42 4.58 27.81
C ASP A 48 -2.93 4.41 27.91
N GLY A 49 -3.63 5.45 27.45
CA GLY A 49 -5.07 5.57 27.53
C GLY A 49 -5.76 4.40 26.86
N ASP A 50 -6.47 3.63 27.69
CA ASP A 50 -7.49 2.70 27.25
C ASP A 50 -8.67 3.54 26.71
N GLN A 51 -8.53 4.03 25.47
CA GLN A 51 -9.63 4.65 24.75
C GLN A 51 -10.60 3.56 24.32
N PRO A 52 -11.92 3.73 24.56
CA PRO A 52 -12.92 2.83 24.00
C PRO A 52 -12.75 2.77 22.48
N PRO A 53 -13.07 1.63 21.82
CA PRO A 53 -12.78 1.41 20.41
C PRO A 53 -13.30 2.57 19.57
N GLU A 54 -12.35 3.31 18.98
CA GLU A 54 -12.63 4.45 18.12
C GLU A 54 -13.47 3.94 16.94
N LEU A 55 -14.74 4.36 16.88
CA LEU A 55 -15.58 4.08 15.72
C LEU A 55 -14.85 4.60 14.48
N LEU A 56 -14.64 3.71 13.49
CA LEU A 56 -13.99 4.06 12.23
C LEU A 56 -14.67 5.31 11.67
N GLU A 57 -13.90 6.30 11.19
CA GLU A 57 -14.44 7.57 10.67
C GLU A 57 -15.60 7.34 9.68
N THR A 58 -15.49 6.26 8.89
CA THR A 58 -16.50 5.80 7.93
C THR A 58 -17.84 5.44 8.57
N GLU A 59 -17.85 4.81 9.76
CA GLU A 59 -19.06 4.43 10.49
C GLU A 59 -19.77 5.64 11.08
N VAL A 60 -19.02 6.59 11.65
CA VAL A 60 -19.58 7.85 12.17
C VAL A 60 -20.21 8.65 11.03
N CYS A 61 -19.50 8.80 9.91
CA CYS A 61 -20.01 9.50 8.74
C CYS A 61 -21.26 8.81 8.19
N LEU A 62 -21.27 7.47 8.13
CA LEU A 62 -22.42 6.70 7.66
C LEU A 62 -23.68 6.91 8.52
N ASN A 63 -23.55 6.91 9.84
CA ASN A 63 -24.70 7.10 10.73
C ASN A 63 -25.30 8.51 10.60
N GLN A 64 -24.44 9.54 10.53
CA GLN A 64 -24.89 10.92 10.31
C GLN A 64 -25.56 11.08 8.93
N GLU A 65 -25.03 10.41 7.90
CA GLU A 65 -25.56 10.40 6.55
C GLU A 65 -26.96 9.77 6.51
N LEU A 66 -27.16 8.60 7.12
CA LEU A 66 -28.47 7.94 7.18
C LEU A 66 -29.49 8.78 7.94
N ALA A 67 -29.11 9.38 9.08
CA ALA A 67 -29.98 10.25 9.86
C ALA A 67 -30.39 11.53 9.09
N ALA A 68 -29.49 12.09 8.28
CA ALA A 68 -29.80 13.24 7.43
C ALA A 68 -30.73 12.84 6.27
N LEU A 69 -30.47 11.71 5.62
CA LEU A 69 -31.29 11.19 4.52
C LEU A 69 -32.74 10.91 4.95
N GLU A 70 -32.97 10.38 6.15
CA GLU A 70 -34.32 10.18 6.70
C GLU A 70 -35.16 11.49 6.73
N GLN A 71 -34.50 12.65 6.82
CA GLN A 71 -35.14 13.98 6.87
C GLN A 71 -35.30 14.62 5.49
N THR A 72 -34.69 14.05 4.44
CA THR A 72 -34.69 14.63 3.08
C THR A 72 -35.93 14.31 2.24
N GLY A 73 -36.75 13.33 2.62
CA GLY A 73 -37.93 12.96 1.84
C GLY A 73 -37.61 12.46 0.42
N ASP A 74 -38.54 12.65 -0.52
CA ASP A 74 -38.50 12.05 -1.85
C ASP A 74 -37.46 12.66 -2.82
N TRP A 75 -37.07 11.85 -3.80
CA TRP A 75 -36.11 12.15 -4.88
C TRP A 75 -36.73 12.96 -6.04
N GLU A 76 -37.84 13.67 -5.77
CA GLU A 76 -38.71 14.27 -6.80
C GLU A 76 -38.30 15.68 -7.24
N ALA A 77 -37.55 16.45 -6.44
CA ALA A 77 -37.41 17.88 -6.67
C ALA A 77 -35.97 18.29 -7.02
N ALA A 78 -35.76 18.67 -8.29
CA ALA A 78 -34.75 19.68 -8.59
C ALA A 78 -35.10 20.92 -7.78
N VAL A 79 -34.16 21.41 -6.96
CA VAL A 79 -34.28 22.77 -6.47
C VAL A 79 -33.98 23.61 -7.70
N GLU A 80 -34.87 24.55 -8.05
CA GLU A 80 -34.62 25.50 -9.13
C GLU A 80 -33.17 25.96 -9.02
N THR A 81 -32.41 25.76 -10.10
CA THR A 81 -31.07 26.33 -10.23
C THR A 81 -31.17 27.79 -9.82
N ALA A 82 -30.37 28.21 -8.84
CA ALA A 82 -30.06 29.62 -8.71
C ALA A 82 -29.62 30.06 -10.10
N GLY A 83 -30.46 30.87 -10.75
CA GLY A 83 -30.17 31.41 -12.06
C GLY A 83 -28.81 32.09 -11.99
N ALA A 84 -28.07 32.01 -13.07
CA ALA A 84 -26.86 32.80 -13.28
C ALA A 84 -27.14 34.32 -13.38
N ASP A 85 -28.31 34.79 -12.96
CA ASP A 85 -28.79 36.16 -13.07
C ASP A 85 -29.23 36.67 -11.70
N ASP A 86 -28.26 37.00 -10.86
CA ASP A 86 -28.30 38.15 -9.94
C ASP A 86 -26.91 38.33 -9.29
N ALA A 87 -25.89 38.41 -10.15
CA ALA A 87 -24.62 39.01 -9.76
C ALA A 87 -24.81 40.53 -9.80
N VAL A 88 -25.04 41.13 -8.62
CA VAL A 88 -24.74 42.54 -8.43
C VAL A 88 -23.27 42.73 -8.82
N SER A 89 -23.05 43.50 -9.87
CA SER A 89 -21.75 43.84 -10.44
C SER A 89 -20.86 44.52 -9.39
N THR A 90 -20.05 43.73 -8.69
CA THR A 90 -18.85 44.19 -8.00
C THR A 90 -17.62 43.60 -8.68
N GLY A 91 -17.23 44.18 -9.81
CA GLY A 91 -15.87 44.59 -10.16
C GLY A 91 -14.67 43.63 -10.08
N GLU A 92 -14.82 42.35 -9.76
CA GLU A 92 -13.70 41.38 -9.71
C GLU A 92 -14.04 40.18 -10.61
N PRO A 93 -13.13 39.71 -11.49
CA PRO A 93 -13.37 38.52 -12.30
C PRO A 93 -13.39 37.28 -11.40
N VAL A 94 -14.58 36.84 -11.00
CA VAL A 94 -14.78 35.54 -10.35
C VAL A 94 -14.38 34.47 -11.38
N ALA A 95 -13.36 33.67 -11.06
CA ALA A 95 -12.96 32.56 -11.91
C ALA A 95 -14.17 31.64 -12.17
N VAL A 96 -14.58 31.50 -13.43
CA VAL A 96 -15.69 30.63 -13.80
C VAL A 96 -15.28 29.19 -13.55
N VAL A 97 -15.89 28.54 -12.56
CA VAL A 97 -15.65 27.14 -12.27
C VAL A 97 -16.41 26.27 -13.26
N THR A 98 -15.68 25.46 -14.03
CA THR A 98 -16.23 24.52 -14.99
C THR A 98 -16.27 23.11 -14.42
N TYR A 99 -17.35 22.39 -14.70
CA TYR A 99 -17.52 20.98 -14.34
C TYR A 99 -17.59 20.13 -15.61
N ASP A 100 -16.86 19.02 -15.65
CA ASP A 100 -16.91 18.05 -16.76
C ASP A 100 -17.71 16.79 -16.40
N PHE A 101 -18.11 16.63 -15.13
CA PHE A 101 -19.18 15.75 -14.70
C PHE A 101 -20.51 16.51 -14.63
N PRO A 102 -21.65 15.91 -15.04
CA PRO A 102 -22.93 16.61 -15.03
C PRO A 102 -23.39 16.94 -13.61
N ILE A 103 -23.58 18.22 -13.30
CA ILE A 103 -24.02 18.71 -11.99
C ILE A 103 -25.53 18.98 -12.01
N MET A 104 -26.29 18.20 -11.23
CA MET A 104 -27.72 18.43 -10.99
C MET A 104 -27.95 18.62 -9.50
N VAL A 105 -28.27 19.85 -9.08
CA VAL A 105 -28.56 20.15 -7.68
C VAL A 105 -30.03 19.85 -7.38
N ASN A 106 -30.25 18.93 -6.45
CA ASN A 106 -31.57 18.59 -5.91
C ASN A 106 -31.50 18.50 -4.38
N ARG A 107 -32.61 18.17 -3.74
CA ARG A 107 -32.67 18.09 -2.27
C ARG A 107 -31.65 17.11 -1.68
N GLN A 108 -31.34 16.01 -2.37
CA GLN A 108 -30.35 15.04 -1.93
C GLN A 108 -28.92 15.59 -2.05
N VAL A 109 -28.59 16.32 -3.12
CA VAL A 109 -27.31 17.03 -3.22
C VAL A 109 -27.19 18.11 -2.16
N GLN A 110 -28.23 18.92 -1.96
CA GLN A 110 -28.23 19.98 -0.96
C GLN A 110 -27.99 19.43 0.45
N MET A 111 -28.64 18.33 0.81
CA MET A 111 -28.39 17.67 2.09
C MET A 111 -26.93 17.24 2.27
N TYR A 112 -26.27 16.75 1.21
CA TYR A 112 -24.85 16.41 1.29
C TYR A 112 -23.95 17.64 1.40
N LEU A 113 -24.30 18.73 0.70
CA LEU A 113 -23.59 20.01 0.85
C LEU A 113 -23.65 20.50 2.30
N ASP A 114 -24.84 20.49 2.90
CA ASP A 114 -25.05 20.88 4.30
C ASP A 114 -24.32 19.93 5.25
N LEU A 115 -24.45 18.61 5.04
CA LEU A 115 -23.84 17.59 5.89
C LEU A 115 -22.31 17.70 5.89
N PHE A 116 -21.70 17.86 4.71
CA PHE A 116 -20.26 18.01 4.56
C PHE A 116 -19.75 19.34 5.09
N SER A 117 -20.53 20.42 4.98
CA SER A 117 -20.12 21.75 5.42
C SER A 117 -20.35 22.00 6.92
N ASP A 118 -21.17 21.17 7.58
CA ASP A 118 -21.49 21.25 9.02
C ASP A 118 -21.01 20.00 9.79
N LYS A 119 -21.87 19.00 9.99
CA LYS A 119 -21.60 17.85 10.89
C LYS A 119 -20.39 17.02 10.48
N GLN A 120 -20.06 16.98 9.19
CA GLN A 120 -18.91 16.25 8.65
C GLN A 120 -17.74 17.16 8.22
N GLN A 121 -17.79 18.46 8.50
CA GLN A 121 -16.77 19.43 8.08
C GLN A 121 -15.35 19.01 8.46
N ARG A 122 -15.15 18.49 9.67
CA ARG A 122 -13.85 17.99 10.13
C ARG A 122 -13.29 16.87 9.24
N TYR A 123 -14.14 15.93 8.83
CA TYR A 123 -13.73 14.80 7.99
C TYR A 123 -13.45 15.28 6.56
N PHE A 124 -14.36 16.08 6.01
CA PHE A 124 -14.24 16.61 4.67
C PHE A 124 -13.00 17.50 4.51
N LYS A 125 -12.67 18.33 5.52
CA LYS A 125 -11.42 19.12 5.57
C LYS A 125 -10.17 18.26 5.44
N ARG A 126 -10.13 17.08 6.08
CA ARG A 126 -9.01 16.13 5.92
C ARG A 126 -8.99 15.48 4.54
N TRP A 127 -10.15 15.20 3.96
CA TRP A 127 -10.23 14.66 2.60
C TRP A 127 -9.70 15.68 1.58
N LEU A 128 -10.06 16.96 1.73
CA LEU A 128 -9.50 18.06 0.95
C LEU A 128 -7.99 18.12 1.11
N ALA A 129 -7.47 18.13 2.35
CA ALA A 129 -6.02 18.16 2.59
C ALA A 129 -5.28 17.02 1.84
N ARG A 130 -5.76 15.78 1.99
CA ARG A 130 -5.20 14.60 1.30
C ARG A 130 -5.36 14.63 -0.20
N SER A 131 -6.39 15.31 -0.73
CA SER A 131 -6.62 15.37 -2.18
C SER A 131 -5.44 16.01 -2.92
N GLY A 132 -4.75 16.98 -2.32
CA GLY A 132 -3.58 17.63 -2.91
C GLY A 132 -2.46 16.65 -3.30
N ARG A 133 -2.33 15.55 -2.54
CA ARG A 133 -1.34 14.49 -2.80
C ARG A 133 -1.62 13.70 -4.08
N TYR A 134 -2.88 13.52 -4.47
CA TYR A 134 -3.26 12.55 -5.51
C TYR A 134 -3.91 13.19 -6.75
N LEU A 135 -4.60 14.32 -6.61
CA LEU A 135 -5.36 14.92 -7.70
C LEU A 135 -4.54 15.16 -8.97
N PRO A 136 -3.30 15.68 -8.94
CA PRO A 136 -2.53 15.91 -10.17
C PRO A 136 -2.34 14.63 -10.99
N MET A 137 -1.87 13.55 -10.35
CA MET A 137 -1.65 12.25 -11.00
C MET A 137 -2.98 11.61 -11.45
N MET A 138 -4.03 11.72 -10.65
CA MET A 138 -5.33 11.14 -10.99
C MET A 138 -5.97 11.83 -12.19
N GLN A 139 -5.92 13.17 -12.25
CA GLN A 139 -6.47 13.95 -13.36
C GLN A 139 -5.70 13.69 -14.66
N GLU A 140 -4.38 13.54 -14.59
CA GLU A 140 -3.56 13.15 -15.73
C GLU A 140 -4.00 11.78 -16.28
N ILE A 141 -4.11 10.76 -15.41
CA ILE A 141 -4.58 9.42 -15.81
C ILE A 141 -6.00 9.47 -16.37
N PHE A 142 -6.92 10.22 -15.76
CA PHE A 142 -8.29 10.31 -16.26
C PHE A 142 -8.35 10.97 -17.65
N THR A 143 -7.50 11.97 -17.88
CA THR A 143 -7.31 12.58 -19.20
C THR A 143 -6.79 11.57 -20.23
N GLU A 144 -5.79 10.75 -19.87
CA GLU A 144 -5.27 9.67 -20.75
C GLU A 144 -6.36 8.68 -21.18
N TYR A 145 -7.33 8.41 -20.31
CA TYR A 145 -8.45 7.51 -20.59
C TYR A 145 -9.66 8.20 -21.24
N GLY A 146 -9.60 9.52 -21.46
CA GLY A 146 -10.70 10.30 -22.03
C GLY A 146 -11.90 10.46 -21.10
N LEU A 147 -11.67 10.46 -19.78
CA LEU A 147 -12.71 10.55 -18.76
C LEU A 147 -12.84 11.98 -18.22
N PRO A 148 -14.02 12.38 -17.73
CA PRO A 148 -14.17 13.60 -16.93
C PRO A 148 -13.21 13.61 -15.74
N GLY A 149 -12.45 14.69 -15.59
CA GLY A 149 -11.52 14.89 -14.48
C GLY A 149 -12.22 14.99 -13.14
N ASP A 150 -13.48 15.41 -13.08
CA ASP A 150 -14.26 15.48 -11.84
C ASP A 150 -14.57 14.09 -11.25
N LEU A 151 -14.46 13.01 -12.01
CA LEU A 151 -14.67 11.64 -11.49
C LEU A 151 -13.60 11.20 -10.48
N VAL A 152 -12.44 11.88 -10.41
CA VAL A 152 -11.41 11.59 -9.41
C VAL A 152 -11.91 11.77 -7.98
N TYR A 153 -12.94 12.59 -7.77
CA TYR A 153 -13.58 12.78 -6.47
C TYR A 153 -14.39 11.57 -5.99
N LEU A 154 -14.56 10.53 -6.82
CA LEU A 154 -14.99 9.22 -6.34
C LEU A 154 -14.04 8.66 -5.27
N ALA A 155 -12.73 8.80 -5.45
CA ALA A 155 -11.74 8.37 -4.44
C ALA A 155 -11.90 9.13 -3.11
N MET A 156 -12.41 10.37 -3.16
CA MET A 156 -12.75 11.15 -1.98
C MET A 156 -13.90 10.51 -1.20
N ILE A 157 -15.01 10.19 -1.85
CA ILE A 157 -16.19 9.63 -1.16
C ILE A 157 -16.02 8.16 -0.78
N GLU A 158 -15.13 7.44 -1.46
CA GLU A 158 -14.81 6.02 -1.19
C GLU A 158 -13.89 5.85 0.03
N SER A 159 -12.83 6.65 0.13
CA SER A 159 -11.80 6.44 1.16
C SER A 159 -11.33 7.71 1.86
N GLY A 160 -11.79 8.89 1.44
CA GLY A 160 -11.20 10.16 1.88
C GLY A 160 -9.73 10.28 1.46
N PHE A 161 -9.40 9.74 0.28
CA PHE A 161 -8.03 9.61 -0.24
C PHE A 161 -7.08 8.83 0.69
N ASN A 162 -7.56 7.80 1.37
CA ASN A 162 -6.74 6.95 2.23
C ASN A 162 -6.32 5.66 1.50
N GLN A 163 -5.05 5.59 1.07
CA GLN A 163 -4.45 4.42 0.42
C GLN A 163 -4.50 3.13 1.26
N LYS A 164 -4.60 3.23 2.59
CA LYS A 164 -4.64 2.07 3.50
C LYS A 164 -6.07 1.72 3.94
N ALA A 165 -7.09 2.43 3.45
CA ALA A 165 -8.49 2.17 3.81
C ALA A 165 -8.88 0.73 3.50
N CYS A 166 -9.64 0.11 4.41
CA CYS A 166 -10.22 -1.21 4.23
C CYS A 166 -11.63 -1.23 4.80
N SER A 167 -12.63 -1.52 3.96
CA SER A 167 -14.01 -1.65 4.43
C SER A 167 -14.23 -2.99 5.16
N PRO A 168 -15.34 -3.12 5.93
CA PRO A 168 -15.76 -4.40 6.49
C PRO A 168 -15.93 -5.50 5.43
N SER A 169 -16.36 -5.11 4.22
CA SER A 169 -16.50 -5.99 3.04
C SER A 169 -15.19 -6.28 2.31
N ARG A 170 -14.03 -5.80 2.81
CA ARG A 170 -12.69 -5.98 2.23
C ARG A 170 -12.45 -5.25 0.90
N ALA A 171 -13.18 -4.17 0.65
CA ALA A 171 -12.78 -3.16 -0.32
C ALA A 171 -11.54 -2.42 0.20
N VAL A 172 -10.55 -2.15 -0.66
CA VAL A 172 -9.23 -1.64 -0.23
C VAL A 172 -8.77 -0.45 -1.06
N GLY A 173 -8.10 0.49 -0.40
CA GLY A 173 -7.35 1.59 -1.01
C GLY A 173 -8.20 2.79 -1.41
N LEU A 174 -7.59 3.67 -2.21
CA LEU A 174 -8.18 4.95 -2.62
C LEU A 174 -9.56 4.79 -3.26
N TRP A 175 -9.67 3.78 -4.11
CA TRP A 175 -10.83 3.49 -4.95
C TRP A 175 -11.73 2.39 -4.39
N GLN A 176 -11.44 1.89 -3.18
CA GLN A 176 -12.20 0.83 -2.52
C GLN A 176 -12.48 -0.39 -3.43
N PHE A 177 -11.44 -0.89 -4.10
CA PHE A 177 -11.60 -2.05 -4.96
C PHE A 177 -11.82 -3.33 -4.15
N MET A 178 -12.82 -4.12 -4.55
CA MET A 178 -12.91 -5.53 -4.18
C MET A 178 -11.79 -6.33 -4.85
N ALA A 179 -11.21 -7.32 -4.16
CA ALA A 179 -10.06 -8.07 -4.69
C ALA A 179 -10.35 -8.74 -6.06
N PRO A 180 -11.52 -9.38 -6.30
CA PRO A 180 -11.83 -9.94 -7.62
C PRO A 180 -11.86 -8.88 -8.73
N THR A 181 -12.51 -7.74 -8.50
CA THR A 181 -12.58 -6.64 -9.46
C THR A 181 -11.19 -6.04 -9.70
N GLY A 182 -10.41 -5.82 -8.66
CA GLY A 182 -9.04 -5.33 -8.81
C GLY A 182 -8.18 -6.24 -9.69
N LYS A 183 -8.28 -7.56 -9.49
CA LYS A 183 -7.59 -8.55 -10.33
C LYS A 183 -8.07 -8.54 -11.78
N GLN A 184 -9.37 -8.34 -12.01
CA GLN A 184 -9.93 -8.19 -13.35
C GLN A 184 -9.29 -7.01 -14.10
N TYR A 185 -8.97 -5.92 -13.40
CA TYR A 185 -8.29 -4.74 -13.94
C TYR A 185 -6.77 -4.78 -13.74
N GLY A 186 -6.18 -5.97 -13.64
CA GLY A 186 -4.73 -6.17 -13.70
C GLY A 186 -3.96 -5.97 -12.40
N MET A 187 -4.62 -5.64 -11.28
CA MET A 187 -3.96 -5.51 -9.99
C MET A 187 -3.66 -6.86 -9.34
N GLN A 188 -2.46 -6.98 -8.78
CA GLN A 188 -2.04 -8.13 -8.00
C GLN A 188 -2.49 -8.01 -6.53
N VAL A 189 -3.15 -9.06 -6.05
CA VAL A 189 -3.52 -9.22 -4.64
C VAL A 189 -3.06 -10.58 -4.16
N THR A 190 -1.96 -10.56 -3.41
CA THR A 190 -1.24 -11.70 -2.84
C THR A 190 -1.01 -11.46 -1.33
N ARG A 191 -0.33 -12.38 -0.65
CA ARG A 191 0.03 -12.20 0.77
C ARG A 191 1.15 -11.19 1.02
N TYR A 192 1.92 -10.81 0.00
CA TYR A 192 3.02 -9.84 0.10
C TYR A 192 2.66 -8.49 -0.52
N LEU A 193 1.70 -8.49 -1.45
CA LEU A 193 1.41 -7.35 -2.31
C LEU A 193 -0.10 -7.18 -2.44
N ASP A 194 -0.60 -5.98 -2.18
CA ASP A 194 -1.97 -5.58 -2.47
C ASP A 194 -1.97 -4.27 -3.26
N GLU A 195 -1.91 -4.37 -4.59
CA GLU A 195 -1.80 -3.21 -5.48
C GLU A 195 -3.06 -2.34 -5.49
N ARG A 196 -4.14 -2.74 -4.82
CA ARG A 196 -5.27 -1.84 -4.54
C ARG A 196 -4.87 -0.64 -3.67
N ARG A 197 -3.78 -0.76 -2.92
CA ARG A 197 -3.20 0.32 -2.10
C ARG A 197 -2.21 1.19 -2.88
N ASP A 198 -1.78 0.75 -4.06
CA ASP A 198 -0.89 1.51 -4.94
C ASP A 198 -1.72 2.63 -5.61
N ALA A 199 -1.32 3.89 -5.41
CA ALA A 199 -2.08 5.04 -5.92
C ALA A 199 -2.22 5.03 -7.43
N GLU A 200 -1.14 4.79 -8.18
CA GLU A 200 -1.15 4.89 -9.63
C GLU A 200 -1.90 3.68 -10.23
N LYS A 201 -1.54 2.46 -9.82
CA LYS A 201 -2.16 1.24 -10.35
C LYS A 201 -3.65 1.17 -10.06
N SER A 202 -4.07 1.51 -8.84
CA SER A 202 -5.50 1.53 -8.50
C SER A 202 -6.27 2.62 -9.24
N THR A 203 -5.65 3.76 -9.53
CA THR A 203 -6.24 4.83 -10.34
C THR A 203 -6.40 4.43 -11.79
N ARG A 204 -5.38 3.82 -12.41
CA ARG A 204 -5.48 3.28 -13.79
C ARG A 204 -6.57 2.21 -13.87
N ALA A 205 -6.69 1.36 -12.87
CA ALA A 205 -7.77 0.36 -12.78
C ALA A 205 -9.16 1.02 -12.63
N ALA A 206 -9.29 2.08 -11.81
CA ALA A 206 -10.53 2.84 -11.67
C ALA A 206 -10.93 3.53 -12.98
N ALA A 207 -9.97 4.17 -13.66
CA ALA A 207 -10.21 4.79 -14.96
C ALA A 207 -10.68 3.75 -16.00
N ALA A 208 -9.99 2.61 -16.09
CA ALA A 208 -10.42 1.52 -16.97
C ALA A 208 -11.85 1.04 -16.66
N TYR A 209 -12.16 0.83 -15.38
CA TYR A 209 -13.48 0.37 -14.97
C TYR A 209 -14.58 1.39 -15.25
N LEU A 210 -14.35 2.67 -14.94
CA LEU A 210 -15.31 3.75 -15.19
C LEU A 210 -15.56 3.94 -16.69
N ARG A 211 -14.52 3.79 -17.53
CA ARG A 211 -14.68 3.78 -18.98
C ARG A 211 -15.59 2.64 -19.43
N ASP A 212 -15.32 1.41 -18.98
CA ASP A 212 -16.14 0.25 -19.36
C ASP A 212 -17.61 0.40 -18.91
N LEU A 213 -17.84 1.02 -17.74
CA LEU A 213 -19.19 1.34 -17.27
C LEU A 213 -19.86 2.41 -18.13
N TYR A 214 -19.14 3.45 -18.53
CA TYR A 214 -19.68 4.47 -19.41
C TYR A 214 -19.96 3.92 -20.82
N ASP A 215 -19.06 3.10 -21.37
CA ASP A 215 -19.24 2.43 -22.65
C ASP A 215 -20.49 1.52 -22.63
N GLU A 216 -20.80 0.90 -21.49
CA GLU A 216 -22.02 0.10 -21.33
C GLU A 216 -23.29 0.96 -21.23
N PHE A 217 -23.29 2.01 -20.41
CA PHE A 217 -24.51 2.70 -20.01
C PHE A 217 -24.76 4.03 -20.74
N GLY A 218 -23.74 4.65 -21.32
CA GLY A 218 -23.81 5.94 -22.02
C GLY A 218 -24.15 7.15 -21.13
N ASP A 219 -24.25 6.97 -19.82
CA ASP A 219 -24.64 8.01 -18.86
C ASP A 219 -23.77 7.94 -17.59
N TRP A 220 -23.25 9.09 -17.17
CA TRP A 220 -22.33 9.17 -16.03
C TRP A 220 -23.01 8.91 -14.68
N TYR A 221 -24.30 9.26 -14.51
CA TYR A 221 -25.00 8.96 -13.27
C TYR A 221 -25.23 7.45 -13.12
N ILE A 222 -25.61 6.77 -14.20
CA ILE A 222 -25.75 5.32 -14.21
C ILE A 222 -24.40 4.63 -14.04
N ALA A 223 -23.34 5.09 -14.71
CA ALA A 223 -22.00 4.54 -14.57
C ALA A 223 -21.48 4.67 -13.12
N VAL A 224 -21.63 5.83 -12.50
CA VAL A 224 -21.26 6.07 -11.09
C VAL A 224 -22.11 5.20 -10.14
N ALA A 225 -23.42 5.07 -10.38
CA ALA A 225 -24.26 4.17 -9.60
C ALA A 225 -23.86 2.69 -9.78
N ALA A 226 -23.47 2.29 -10.98
CA ALA A 226 -22.99 0.94 -11.29
C ALA A 226 -21.62 0.64 -10.68
N TYR A 227 -20.76 1.65 -10.51
CA TYR A 227 -19.48 1.51 -9.81
C TYR A 227 -19.71 0.99 -8.37
N ASN A 228 -20.66 1.58 -7.65
CA ASN A 228 -21.04 1.16 -6.29
C ASN A 228 -21.93 -0.10 -6.27
N GLY A 229 -23.04 -0.09 -7.01
CA GLY A 229 -24.07 -1.12 -6.94
C GLY A 229 -23.82 -2.36 -7.82
N GLY A 230 -22.83 -2.28 -8.71
CA GLY A 230 -22.51 -3.26 -9.74
C GLY A 230 -23.34 -3.07 -11.03
N PRO A 231 -22.75 -3.29 -12.22
CA PRO A 231 -23.43 -3.08 -13.51
C PRO A 231 -24.67 -3.97 -13.70
N GLY A 232 -24.62 -5.22 -13.22
CA GLY A 232 -25.77 -6.13 -13.29
C GLY A 232 -26.98 -5.67 -12.46
N THR A 233 -26.75 -4.94 -11.36
CA THR A 233 -27.82 -4.34 -10.55
C THR A 233 -28.47 -3.19 -11.32
N MET A 234 -27.65 -2.31 -11.91
CA MET A 234 -28.16 -1.18 -12.70
C MET A 234 -28.92 -1.64 -13.94
N ARG A 235 -28.42 -2.62 -14.68
CA ARG A 235 -29.13 -3.20 -15.83
C ARG A 235 -30.53 -3.73 -15.46
N LYS A 236 -30.65 -4.44 -14.33
CA LYS A 236 -31.95 -4.93 -13.82
C LYS A 236 -32.86 -3.79 -13.39
N ALA A 237 -32.30 -2.75 -12.78
CA ALA A 237 -33.07 -1.59 -12.32
C ALA A 237 -33.61 -0.76 -13.49
N MET A 238 -32.78 -0.48 -14.49
CA MET A 238 -33.17 0.20 -15.73
C MET A 238 -34.30 -0.56 -16.44
N HIS A 239 -34.15 -1.88 -16.61
CA HIS A 239 -35.18 -2.71 -17.22
C HIS A 239 -36.51 -2.66 -16.43
N ARG A 240 -36.46 -2.73 -15.10
CA ARG A 240 -37.68 -2.71 -14.26
C ARG A 240 -38.33 -1.33 -14.21
N ALA A 241 -37.53 -0.27 -14.26
CA ALA A 241 -38.02 1.10 -14.28
C ALA A 241 -38.51 1.54 -15.67
N ASN A 242 -38.13 0.79 -16.72
CA ASN A 242 -38.28 1.20 -18.12
C ASN A 242 -37.74 2.63 -18.35
N SER A 243 -36.53 2.86 -17.86
CA SER A 243 -35.89 4.18 -17.83
C SER A 243 -34.37 4.01 -17.85
N ASP A 244 -33.70 4.93 -18.53
CA ASP A 244 -32.25 5.15 -18.55
C ASP A 244 -31.83 6.34 -17.65
N ASP A 245 -32.79 7.18 -17.25
CA ASP A 245 -32.59 8.26 -16.29
C ASP A 245 -32.37 7.73 -14.84
N PHE A 246 -31.17 7.98 -14.30
CA PHE A 246 -30.80 7.61 -12.93
C PHE A 246 -31.77 8.14 -11.89
N TRP A 247 -32.22 9.39 -12.00
CA TRP A 247 -33.05 10.04 -10.99
C TRP A 247 -34.43 9.40 -10.92
N LYS A 248 -35.00 9.00 -12.07
CA LYS A 248 -36.24 8.20 -12.12
C LYS A 248 -36.05 6.81 -11.52
N ILE A 249 -34.90 6.17 -11.75
CA ILE A 249 -34.59 4.86 -11.18
C ILE A 249 -34.41 4.95 -9.66
N ALA A 250 -33.75 6.00 -9.17
CA ALA A 250 -33.48 6.23 -7.75
C ALA A 250 -34.77 6.42 -6.92
N GLN A 251 -35.85 6.92 -7.53
CA GLN A 251 -37.17 6.96 -6.89
C GLN A 251 -37.77 5.57 -6.65
N LYS A 252 -37.37 4.55 -7.43
CA LYS A 252 -37.94 3.20 -7.32
C LYS A 252 -37.21 2.36 -6.27
N ARG A 253 -37.84 1.28 -5.84
CA ARG A 253 -37.26 0.30 -4.90
C ARG A 253 -36.30 -0.71 -5.56
N TYR A 254 -35.87 -0.46 -6.80
CA TYR A 254 -35.11 -1.44 -7.59
C TYR A 254 -33.60 -1.44 -7.30
N ILE A 255 -33.09 -0.35 -6.73
CA ILE A 255 -31.71 -0.24 -6.25
C ILE A 255 -31.70 0.07 -4.75
N LYS A 256 -30.64 -0.39 -4.07
CA LYS A 256 -30.45 -0.18 -2.62
C LYS A 256 -30.21 1.31 -2.33
N LEU A 257 -30.57 1.75 -1.12
CA LEU A 257 -30.31 3.13 -0.68
C LEU A 257 -28.82 3.50 -0.80
N GLU A 258 -27.92 2.55 -0.52
CA GLU A 258 -26.48 2.71 -0.70
C GLU A 258 -26.08 3.16 -2.10
N THR A 259 -26.73 2.60 -3.12
CA THR A 259 -26.47 2.95 -4.53
C THR A 259 -27.17 4.26 -4.92
N LYS A 260 -28.38 4.51 -4.42
CA LYS A 260 -29.12 5.77 -4.68
C LYS A 260 -28.34 6.99 -4.21
N ARG A 261 -27.75 6.90 -3.02
CA ARG A 261 -27.09 8.03 -2.36
C ARG A 261 -25.71 8.37 -2.95
N TYR A 262 -25.17 7.50 -3.80
CA TYR A 262 -23.80 7.60 -4.29
C TYR A 262 -23.60 8.77 -5.27
N VAL A 263 -24.52 8.97 -6.22
CA VAL A 263 -24.48 10.08 -7.19
C VAL A 263 -24.60 11.46 -6.51
N PRO A 264 -25.62 11.75 -5.68
CA PRO A 264 -25.71 13.07 -5.05
C PRO A 264 -24.55 13.35 -4.08
N LYS A 265 -23.99 12.31 -3.44
CA LYS A 265 -22.80 12.42 -2.60
C LYS A 265 -21.58 12.86 -3.41
N LEU A 266 -21.38 12.27 -4.59
CA LEU A 266 -20.31 12.66 -5.51
C LEU A 266 -20.48 14.11 -5.98
N ILE A 267 -21.67 14.51 -6.42
CA ILE A 267 -21.95 15.88 -6.88
C ILE A 267 -21.59 16.89 -5.80
N ALA A 268 -22.05 16.68 -4.56
CA ALA A 268 -21.71 17.57 -3.45
C ALA A 268 -20.20 17.61 -3.17
N ALA A 269 -19.52 16.47 -3.24
CA ALA A 269 -18.08 16.41 -3.06
C ALA A 269 -17.32 17.19 -4.15
N ILE A 270 -17.73 17.09 -5.41
CA ILE A 270 -17.16 17.84 -6.54
C ILE A 270 -17.34 19.35 -6.32
N MET A 271 -18.55 19.78 -5.97
CA MET A 271 -18.87 21.20 -5.75
C MET A 271 -18.02 21.80 -4.64
N ILE A 272 -17.93 21.13 -3.48
CA ILE A 272 -17.11 21.59 -2.36
C ILE A 272 -15.63 21.58 -2.73
N ALA A 273 -15.14 20.53 -3.37
CA ALA A 273 -13.71 20.41 -3.64
C ALA A 273 -13.18 21.42 -4.67
N LYS A 274 -14.03 21.86 -5.61
CA LYS A 274 -13.66 22.87 -6.60
C LYS A 274 -13.84 24.30 -6.10
N GLN A 275 -14.68 24.51 -5.08
CA GLN A 275 -14.97 25.81 -4.49
C GLN A 275 -14.96 25.77 -2.95
N PRO A 276 -13.87 25.29 -2.29
CA PRO A 276 -13.88 25.00 -0.87
C PRO A 276 -14.22 26.21 0.00
N GLN A 277 -13.77 27.41 -0.38
CA GLN A 277 -14.04 28.64 0.35
C GLN A 277 -15.54 29.00 0.36
N GLN A 278 -16.26 28.74 -0.74
CA GLN A 278 -17.71 28.99 -0.82
C GLN A 278 -18.50 28.16 0.19
N TYR A 279 -17.98 26.98 0.54
CA TYR A 279 -18.60 26.04 1.46
C TYR A 279 -17.97 26.07 2.87
N GLY A 280 -17.25 27.14 3.21
CA GLY A 280 -16.70 27.35 4.55
C GLY A 280 -15.36 26.67 4.84
N PHE A 281 -14.68 26.13 3.83
CA PHE A 281 -13.35 25.53 3.95
C PHE A 281 -12.26 26.54 3.57
N THR A 282 -12.04 27.54 4.43
CA THR A 282 -11.02 28.58 4.19
C THR A 282 -9.60 28.16 4.58
N ASP A 283 -9.48 27.27 5.56
CA ASP A 283 -8.19 26.98 6.23
C ASP A 283 -7.70 25.56 5.94
N VAL A 284 -7.61 25.17 4.67
CA VAL A 284 -7.15 23.83 4.27
C VAL A 284 -5.67 23.85 3.91
N THR A 285 -4.86 23.08 4.65
CA THR A 285 -3.46 22.81 4.28
C THR A 285 -3.42 21.56 3.40
N TYR A 286 -3.22 21.74 2.10
CA TYR A 286 -3.13 20.64 1.15
C TYR A 286 -1.78 19.91 1.28
N GLU A 287 -1.83 18.58 1.19
CA GLU A 287 -0.64 17.75 1.11
C GLU A 287 0.07 17.96 -0.24
N ALA A 288 1.40 17.88 -0.24
CA ALA A 288 2.19 17.99 -1.45
C ALA A 288 1.89 16.81 -2.41
N PRO A 289 1.90 17.06 -3.74
CA PRO A 289 1.73 16.01 -4.74
C PRO A 289 2.66 14.82 -4.49
N LEU A 290 2.14 13.61 -4.72
CA LEU A 290 2.91 12.38 -4.62
C LEU A 290 4.05 12.41 -5.66
N ALA A 291 5.28 12.38 -5.18
CA ALA A 291 6.48 12.32 -6.00
C ALA A 291 7.40 11.21 -5.50
N TYR A 292 7.90 10.40 -6.43
CA TYR A 292 8.84 9.32 -6.16
C TYR A 292 9.63 9.00 -7.43
N GLU A 293 10.78 8.37 -7.26
CA GLU A 293 11.47 7.63 -8.31
C GLU A 293 11.30 6.13 -8.07
N THR A 294 11.68 5.30 -9.04
CA THR A 294 11.70 3.85 -8.87
C THR A 294 13.06 3.28 -9.23
N PHE A 295 13.46 2.22 -8.54
CA PHE A 295 14.59 1.39 -8.97
C PHE A 295 14.23 -0.10 -8.97
N ALA A 296 14.98 -0.87 -9.76
CA ALA A 296 14.84 -2.32 -9.84
C ALA A 296 15.41 -3.00 -8.58
N ALA A 297 14.57 -3.09 -7.54
CA ALA A 297 14.94 -3.67 -6.25
C ALA A 297 15.10 -5.20 -6.27
N GLY A 298 14.44 -5.85 -7.22
CA GLY A 298 14.40 -7.30 -7.31
C GLY A 298 13.58 -7.96 -6.20
N PRO A 299 13.67 -9.30 -6.07
CA PRO A 299 12.78 -10.06 -5.20
C PRO A 299 13.28 -10.11 -3.75
N GLY A 300 12.36 -9.96 -2.78
CA GLY A 300 12.62 -10.19 -1.35
C GLY A 300 13.49 -9.13 -0.65
N LEU A 301 13.69 -7.95 -1.24
CA LEU A 301 14.39 -6.84 -0.62
C LEU A 301 13.54 -6.24 0.50
N SER A 302 14.02 -6.20 1.73
CA SER A 302 13.28 -5.56 2.83
C SER A 302 13.28 -4.04 2.69
N LEU A 303 12.22 -3.36 3.13
CA LEU A 303 12.17 -1.89 3.14
C LEU A 303 13.25 -1.27 4.01
N LYS A 304 13.71 -1.99 5.05
CA LYS A 304 14.84 -1.55 5.88
C LYS A 304 16.18 -1.61 5.12
N ALA A 305 16.39 -2.65 4.32
CA ALA A 305 17.54 -2.71 3.42
C ALA A 305 17.46 -1.61 2.36
N ALA A 306 16.29 -1.44 1.74
CA ALA A 306 16.06 -0.38 0.76
C ALA A 306 16.28 1.03 1.33
N ALA A 307 15.90 1.27 2.59
CA ALA A 307 16.14 2.52 3.30
C ALA A 307 17.64 2.82 3.42
N LEU A 308 18.46 1.81 3.78
CA LEU A 308 19.92 1.94 3.79
C LEU A 308 20.49 2.19 2.40
N LEU A 309 19.99 1.49 1.38
CA LEU A 309 20.47 1.64 0.00
C LEU A 309 20.20 3.04 -0.56
N SER A 310 19.02 3.58 -0.30
CA SER A 310 18.53 4.87 -0.79
C SER A 310 18.83 6.05 0.14
N GLU A 311 19.57 5.84 1.23
CA GLU A 311 19.84 6.85 2.26
C GLU A 311 18.55 7.56 2.77
N SER A 312 17.44 6.82 2.78
CA SER A 312 16.11 7.30 3.13
C SER A 312 15.62 6.68 4.45
N SER A 313 14.52 7.20 5.00
CA SER A 313 13.92 6.61 6.20
C SER A 313 13.03 5.41 5.87
N LEU A 314 12.91 4.46 6.82
CA LEU A 314 11.99 3.33 6.69
C LEU A 314 10.54 3.80 6.58
N ASP A 315 10.16 4.82 7.35
CA ASP A 315 8.79 5.35 7.38
C ASP A 315 8.43 5.99 6.04
N GLU A 316 9.36 6.72 5.42
CA GLU A 316 9.18 7.30 4.09
C GLU A 316 9.03 6.22 3.01
N LEU A 317 9.86 5.17 3.03
CA LEU A 317 9.68 4.05 2.10
C LEU A 317 8.38 3.30 2.33
N ALA A 318 7.97 3.09 3.58
CA ALA A 318 6.70 2.44 3.90
C ALA A 318 5.49 3.31 3.51
N ALA A 319 5.63 4.63 3.56
CA ALA A 319 4.62 5.59 3.10
C ALA A 319 4.50 5.62 1.57
N LEU A 320 5.61 5.48 0.84
CA LEU A 320 5.62 5.40 -0.62
C LEU A 320 5.14 4.05 -1.16
N ASN A 321 5.34 2.95 -0.41
CA ASN A 321 5.02 1.59 -0.85
C ASN A 321 3.95 0.90 0.02
N PRO A 322 2.76 1.49 0.22
CA PRO A 322 1.72 0.93 1.09
C PRO A 322 1.15 -0.40 0.59
N GLU A 323 1.38 -0.77 -0.67
CA GLU A 323 1.03 -2.05 -1.27
C GLU A 323 1.84 -3.23 -0.73
N LEU A 324 3.02 -2.98 -0.14
CA LEU A 324 3.89 -4.02 0.41
C LEU A 324 3.44 -4.44 1.81
N LEU A 325 2.72 -5.55 1.90
CA LEU A 325 2.08 -6.02 3.14
C LEU A 325 3.04 -6.59 4.19
N LYS A 326 4.31 -6.83 3.81
CA LYS A 326 5.34 -7.46 4.66
C LYS A 326 6.62 -6.64 4.77
N ASN A 327 6.57 -5.35 4.44
CA ASN A 327 7.73 -4.45 4.43
C ASN A 327 8.92 -5.04 3.63
N MET A 328 8.62 -5.70 2.52
CA MET A 328 9.61 -6.24 1.59
C MET A 328 9.01 -6.38 0.20
N THR A 329 9.84 -6.33 -0.84
CA THR A 329 9.42 -6.63 -2.20
C THR A 329 8.98 -8.11 -2.29
N PRO A 330 8.01 -8.45 -3.16
CA PRO A 330 7.52 -9.81 -3.27
C PRO A 330 8.65 -10.77 -3.68
N PRO A 331 8.88 -11.90 -2.98
CA PRO A 331 9.98 -12.82 -3.31
C PRO A 331 9.82 -13.51 -4.67
N GLN A 332 8.63 -13.45 -5.26
CA GLN A 332 8.28 -14.03 -6.56
C GLN A 332 8.34 -13.00 -7.70
N ALA A 333 8.69 -11.73 -7.42
CA ALA A 333 8.73 -10.65 -8.39
C ALA A 333 10.19 -10.24 -8.66
N PRO A 334 10.85 -10.86 -9.66
CA PRO A 334 12.28 -10.61 -9.94
C PRO A 334 12.56 -9.19 -10.43
N ASP A 335 11.56 -8.53 -11.03
CA ASP A 335 11.70 -7.21 -11.65
C ASP A 335 10.87 -6.13 -10.92
N TYR A 336 10.61 -6.34 -9.62
CA TYR A 336 9.79 -5.40 -8.85
C TYR A 336 10.45 -4.01 -8.77
N GLN A 337 9.71 -3.00 -9.21
CA GLN A 337 10.11 -1.60 -9.15
C GLN A 337 9.69 -1.03 -7.80
N LEU A 338 10.65 -0.71 -6.93
CA LEU A 338 10.38 -0.16 -5.62
C LEU A 338 10.39 1.37 -5.68
N LYS A 339 9.38 2.01 -5.10
CA LYS A 339 9.29 3.47 -5.03
C LYS A 339 10.21 4.01 -3.94
N VAL A 340 10.97 5.04 -4.26
CA VAL A 340 11.89 5.72 -3.35
C VAL A 340 11.74 7.24 -3.49
N PRO A 341 12.20 8.04 -2.52
CA PRO A 341 12.17 9.49 -2.62
C PRO A 341 12.87 10.00 -3.89
N VAL A 342 12.41 11.15 -4.38
CA VAL A 342 13.04 11.80 -5.54
C VAL A 342 14.51 12.07 -5.24
N GLY A 343 15.39 11.78 -6.20
CA GLY A 343 16.84 11.93 -6.09
C GLY A 343 17.58 10.73 -5.49
N THR A 344 16.91 9.69 -4.99
CA THR A 344 17.57 8.58 -4.28
C THR A 344 17.62 7.26 -5.04
N ALA A 345 16.96 7.14 -6.21
CA ALA A 345 16.98 5.88 -6.97
C ALA A 345 18.39 5.51 -7.45
N SER A 346 19.12 6.48 -8.01
CA SER A 346 20.50 6.25 -8.49
C SER A 346 21.46 5.80 -7.38
N VAL A 347 21.30 6.35 -6.17
CA VAL A 347 22.06 5.95 -4.97
C VAL A 347 21.71 4.52 -4.57
N ALA A 348 20.41 4.18 -4.56
CA ALA A 348 19.95 2.83 -4.26
C ALA A 348 20.50 1.80 -5.24
N GLU A 349 20.50 2.10 -6.54
CA GLU A 349 21.04 1.23 -7.59
C GLU A 349 22.54 1.02 -7.46
N ALA A 350 23.30 2.09 -7.18
CA ALA A 350 24.75 2.01 -6.99
C ALA A 350 25.12 1.17 -5.75
N ASN A 351 24.32 1.26 -4.68
CA ASN A 351 24.56 0.54 -3.43
C ASN A 351 24.07 -0.92 -3.46
N LEU A 352 23.10 -1.27 -4.32
CA LEU A 352 22.45 -2.58 -4.33
C LEU A 352 23.44 -3.77 -4.48
N PRO A 353 24.45 -3.75 -5.38
CA PRO A 353 25.47 -4.80 -5.47
C PRO A 353 26.31 -4.96 -4.19
N HIS A 354 26.37 -3.91 -3.36
CA HIS A 354 27.15 -3.84 -2.13
C HIS A 354 26.30 -4.14 -0.89
N LEU A 355 25.02 -4.49 -1.04
CA LEU A 355 24.12 -4.71 0.09
C LEU A 355 24.68 -5.68 1.13
N HIS A 356 25.35 -6.77 0.72
CA HIS A 356 25.95 -7.71 1.68
C HIS A 356 27.09 -7.12 2.53
N GLN A 357 27.71 -6.03 2.09
CA GLN A 357 28.73 -5.29 2.83
C GLN A 357 28.09 -4.31 3.82
N ILE A 358 26.90 -3.79 3.49
CA ILE A 358 26.14 -2.80 4.26
C ILE A 358 25.20 -3.48 5.27
N ALA A 359 24.70 -4.67 4.92
CA ALA A 359 23.78 -5.48 5.68
C ALA A 359 24.06 -6.97 5.40
N ALA A 360 24.81 -7.62 6.27
CA ALA A 360 25.17 -9.02 6.11
C ALA A 360 23.99 -9.93 6.51
N PRO A 361 23.40 -10.71 5.59
CA PRO A 361 22.42 -11.73 5.97
C PRO A 361 23.08 -12.84 6.79
N ILE A 362 22.43 -13.27 7.86
CA ILE A 362 22.84 -14.46 8.61
C ILE A 362 22.28 -15.69 7.89
N TYR A 363 23.16 -16.53 7.38
CA TYR A 363 22.79 -17.82 6.82
C TYR A 363 22.82 -18.90 7.92
N GLN A 364 21.69 -19.55 8.13
CA GLN A 364 21.58 -20.72 9.00
C GLN A 364 21.15 -21.93 8.19
N ILE A 365 21.89 -23.04 8.29
CA ILE A 365 21.47 -24.31 7.70
C ILE A 365 20.59 -25.07 8.70
N HIS A 366 19.38 -25.42 8.28
CA HIS A 366 18.48 -26.29 9.00
C HIS A 366 18.42 -27.66 8.33
N VAL A 367 18.82 -28.72 9.03
CA VAL A 367 18.68 -30.10 8.53
C VAL A 367 17.30 -30.63 8.91
N VAL A 368 16.52 -31.05 7.91
CA VAL A 368 15.16 -31.57 8.10
C VAL A 368 15.20 -32.86 8.91
N LYS A 369 14.54 -32.85 10.07
CA LYS A 369 14.39 -34.04 10.93
C LYS A 369 13.13 -34.83 10.58
N LYS A 370 13.12 -36.11 10.93
CA LYS A 370 11.94 -36.98 10.79
C LYS A 370 10.73 -36.35 11.49
N GLY A 371 9.63 -36.19 10.77
CA GLY A 371 8.39 -35.61 11.28
C GLY A 371 8.30 -34.07 11.24
N GLU A 372 9.35 -33.37 10.79
CA GLU A 372 9.26 -31.92 10.57
C GLU A 372 8.46 -31.59 9.31
N THR A 373 7.73 -30.47 9.37
CA THR A 373 7.09 -29.85 8.21
C THR A 373 7.75 -28.51 7.95
N LEU A 374 7.64 -28.00 6.72
CA LEU A 374 8.19 -26.69 6.40
C LEU A 374 7.55 -25.59 7.27
N SER A 375 6.27 -25.71 7.61
CA SER A 375 5.59 -24.79 8.52
C SER A 375 6.19 -24.78 9.93
N HIS A 376 6.55 -25.95 10.49
CA HIS A 376 7.23 -26.01 11.78
C HIS A 376 8.63 -25.39 11.74
N ILE A 377 9.37 -25.63 10.65
CA ILE A 377 10.71 -25.07 10.44
C ILE A 377 10.62 -23.54 10.30
N ALA A 378 9.69 -23.05 9.47
CA ALA A 378 9.39 -21.64 9.27
C ALA A 378 9.06 -20.93 10.59
N ALA A 379 8.14 -21.50 11.38
CA ALA A 379 7.76 -20.96 12.68
C ALA A 379 8.95 -20.90 13.65
N ARG A 380 9.77 -21.96 13.73
CA ARG A 380 10.97 -21.98 14.58
C ARG A 380 11.95 -20.88 14.23
N HIS A 381 12.12 -20.63 12.94
CA HIS A 381 13.08 -19.64 12.45
C HIS A 381 12.49 -18.24 12.29
N LYS A 382 11.20 -18.04 12.62
CA LYS A 382 10.46 -16.78 12.47
C LYS A 382 10.52 -16.21 11.04
N VAL A 383 10.46 -17.09 10.04
CA VAL A 383 10.41 -16.72 8.61
C VAL A 383 9.18 -17.36 7.97
N SER A 384 8.72 -16.84 6.83
CA SER A 384 7.60 -17.46 6.10
C SER A 384 8.05 -18.72 5.38
N THR A 385 7.16 -19.72 5.29
CA THR A 385 7.36 -20.94 4.49
C THR A 385 7.82 -20.64 3.08
N ASP A 386 7.25 -19.62 2.46
CA ASP A 386 7.46 -19.32 1.06
C ASP A 386 8.80 -18.65 0.78
N LEU A 387 9.33 -17.91 1.75
CA LEU A 387 10.72 -17.47 1.70
C LEU A 387 11.66 -18.68 1.70
N ILE A 388 11.41 -19.67 2.58
CA ILE A 388 12.22 -20.90 2.59
C ILE A 388 12.09 -21.67 1.27
N VAL A 389 10.88 -21.79 0.72
CA VAL A 389 10.64 -22.39 -0.61
C VAL A 389 11.47 -21.67 -1.67
N THR A 390 11.41 -20.33 -1.69
CA THR A 390 12.09 -19.49 -2.69
C THR A 390 13.61 -19.60 -2.56
N TRP A 391 14.17 -19.44 -1.36
CA TRP A 391 15.62 -19.51 -1.11
C TRP A 391 16.23 -20.88 -1.44
N ASN A 392 15.44 -21.95 -1.30
CA ASN A 392 15.91 -23.32 -1.50
C ASN A 392 15.44 -23.94 -2.83
N GLY A 393 14.80 -23.15 -3.70
CA GLY A 393 14.28 -23.61 -4.98
C GLY A 393 13.31 -24.81 -4.86
N LEU A 394 12.55 -24.89 -3.77
CA LEU A 394 11.64 -26.01 -3.54
C LEU A 394 10.44 -25.92 -4.50
N PRO A 395 9.95 -27.03 -5.08
CA PRO A 395 8.76 -27.01 -5.92
C PRO A 395 7.49 -26.63 -5.17
N SER A 396 7.40 -26.98 -3.88
CA SER A 396 6.30 -26.60 -2.99
C SER A 396 6.69 -26.81 -1.52
N ALA A 397 5.90 -26.23 -0.61
CA ALA A 397 6.10 -26.36 0.83
C ALA A 397 5.98 -27.81 1.36
N HIS A 398 5.36 -28.71 0.59
CA HIS A 398 5.14 -30.11 0.96
C HIS A 398 6.23 -31.05 0.42
N LYS A 399 7.14 -30.55 -0.43
CA LYS A 399 8.23 -31.33 -1.03
C LYS A 399 9.48 -31.21 -0.16
N LEU A 400 9.45 -31.91 0.97
CA LEU A 400 10.54 -31.93 1.94
C LEU A 400 11.04 -33.37 2.13
N SER A 401 12.36 -33.56 2.11
CA SER A 401 12.99 -34.86 2.37
C SER A 401 13.70 -34.87 3.72
N ILE A 402 13.61 -35.97 4.46
CA ILE A 402 14.36 -36.14 5.72
C ILE A 402 15.86 -36.08 5.41
N GLY A 403 16.61 -35.32 6.21
CA GLY A 403 18.04 -35.07 6.01
C GLY A 403 18.35 -34.00 4.96
N GLN A 404 17.34 -33.41 4.31
CA GLN A 404 17.54 -32.28 3.41
C GLN A 404 18.05 -31.07 4.19
N GLU A 405 19.07 -30.41 3.66
CA GLU A 405 19.58 -29.15 4.20
C GLU A 405 18.78 -28.00 3.59
N LEU A 406 18.23 -27.14 4.45
CA LEU A 406 17.55 -25.91 4.07
C LEU A 406 18.38 -24.70 4.51
N THR A 407 18.66 -23.82 3.56
CA THR A 407 19.19 -22.48 3.82
C THR A 407 18.09 -21.59 4.36
N ILE A 408 18.30 -21.06 5.55
CA ILE A 408 17.44 -20.09 6.20
C ILE A 408 18.21 -18.77 6.25
N ILE A 409 17.67 -17.74 5.64
CA ILE A 409 18.23 -16.39 5.68
C ILE A 409 17.55 -15.63 6.81
N LYS A 410 18.32 -15.17 7.79
CA LYS A 410 17.88 -14.26 8.84
C LYS A 410 18.49 -12.89 8.57
N ASN A 411 17.66 -11.89 8.34
CA ASN A 411 18.14 -10.52 8.16
C ASN A 411 18.33 -9.90 9.54
N ASP A 412 19.57 -9.57 9.89
CA ASP A 412 20.00 -9.17 11.23
C ASP A 412 19.75 -7.68 11.50
N PHE A 413 18.55 -7.20 11.17
CA PHE A 413 18.28 -5.77 11.25
C PHE A 413 17.85 -5.28 12.65
N ASP A 414 17.85 -6.11 13.70
CA ASP A 414 17.46 -5.69 15.07
C ASP A 414 18.65 -5.42 16.02
N LEU A 415 19.90 -5.40 15.52
CA LEU A 415 21.04 -4.90 16.30
C LEU A 415 21.27 -3.41 16.03
N PRO A 416 21.66 -2.61 17.04
CA PRO A 416 21.99 -1.20 16.83
C PRO A 416 23.12 -1.12 15.81
N LEU A 417 22.92 -0.33 14.74
CA LEU A 417 24.00 -0.04 13.80
C LEU A 417 25.21 0.41 14.61
N ALA A 418 26.33 -0.29 14.46
CA ALA A 418 27.60 0.26 14.89
C ALA A 418 27.77 1.58 14.14
N THR A 419 27.70 2.69 14.88
CA THR A 419 27.99 4.05 14.43
C THR A 419 29.43 4.11 13.96
N THR A 420 29.70 3.58 12.78
CA THR A 420 30.94 3.84 12.05
C THR A 420 30.50 4.75 10.93
N ALA A 421 30.73 6.04 11.14
CA ALA A 421 30.39 7.10 10.21
C ALA A 421 30.67 6.66 8.76
N LEU A 422 29.61 6.61 7.94
CA LEU A 422 29.74 6.74 6.51
C LEU A 422 30.50 8.07 6.30
N SER A 423 31.78 7.96 5.92
CA SER A 423 32.54 9.13 5.52
C SER A 423 31.92 9.66 4.24
N PRO A 424 31.60 10.96 4.16
CA PRO A 424 31.02 11.51 2.94
C PRO A 424 32.05 11.46 1.82
N VAL A 425 31.68 10.84 0.69
CA VAL A 425 32.40 11.01 -0.58
C VAL A 425 31.84 12.25 -1.27
N ALA A 426 32.53 13.37 -1.08
CA ALA A 426 32.42 14.60 -1.87
C ALA A 426 33.69 15.42 -1.55
N GLN A 427 34.48 16.05 -2.44
CA GLN A 427 34.32 16.52 -3.82
C GLN A 427 35.70 16.74 -4.48
N HIS A 428 35.75 16.76 -5.81
CA HIS A 428 36.75 17.57 -6.54
C HIS A 428 36.42 19.06 -6.39
N GLN A 429 37.40 19.90 -6.03
CA GLN A 429 37.87 21.12 -6.73
C GLN A 429 38.78 21.96 -5.80
N GLY A 430 39.81 22.56 -6.39
CA GLY A 430 41.07 22.89 -5.71
C GLY A 430 41.16 24.21 -4.96
N THR A 431 42.20 24.34 -4.15
CA THR A 431 43.11 25.51 -4.06
C THR A 431 44.29 25.16 -3.15
N ALA A 432 45.48 25.57 -3.54
CA ALA A 432 46.73 25.34 -2.84
C ALA A 432 46.90 26.31 -1.67
N ILE A 433 47.30 25.82 -0.49
CA ILE A 433 48.17 26.54 0.45
C ILE A 433 49.16 25.54 1.05
N VAL A 434 50.44 25.82 0.82
CA VAL A 434 51.62 25.21 1.45
C VAL A 434 51.65 25.61 2.92
N LEU A 435 51.96 24.69 3.84
CA LEU A 435 52.91 24.89 4.94
C LEU A 435 53.24 23.53 5.60
N ALA A 436 54.53 23.34 5.81
CA ALA A 436 55.20 22.13 6.27
C ALA A 436 54.91 21.81 7.75
N ASP A 437 55.00 20.53 8.13
CA ASP A 437 56.11 20.07 8.98
C ASP A 437 56.24 18.53 8.98
N GLN A 438 57.47 18.06 9.02
CA GLN A 438 57.83 16.64 9.05
C GLN A 438 57.93 16.12 10.48
N LYS A 439 57.50 14.87 10.71
CA LYS A 439 58.21 13.98 11.63
C LYS A 439 58.26 12.55 11.14
N LYS A 440 59.49 12.15 10.81
CA LYS A 440 59.95 10.80 10.45
C LYS A 440 59.74 9.82 11.60
N THR A 441 59.17 8.65 11.32
CA THR A 441 59.46 7.41 12.04
C THR A 441 59.72 6.29 11.02
N ALA A 442 60.80 5.54 11.26
CA ALA A 442 61.32 4.49 10.38
C ALA A 442 60.44 3.21 10.39
N PRO A 443 60.48 2.38 9.33
CA PRO A 443 59.42 1.41 9.05
C PRO A 443 59.57 0.11 9.84
N LYS A 444 58.50 -0.33 10.50
CA LYS A 444 58.31 -1.74 10.85
C LYS A 444 57.87 -2.47 9.59
N ARG A 445 58.61 -3.52 9.24
CA ARG A 445 58.34 -4.47 8.14
C ARG A 445 56.92 -5.03 8.27
N GLN A 446 55.97 -4.39 7.59
CA GLN A 446 54.64 -4.96 7.35
C GLN A 446 54.82 -5.96 6.21
N ARG A 447 54.40 -7.22 6.43
CA ARG A 447 54.13 -8.14 5.32
C ARG A 447 53.05 -7.45 4.48
N GLU A 448 53.40 -7.04 3.27
CA GLU A 448 52.43 -6.65 2.25
C GLU A 448 51.41 -7.79 2.15
N GLN A 449 50.18 -7.51 2.58
CA GLN A 449 49.09 -8.45 2.38
C GLN A 449 48.77 -8.39 0.88
N ALA A 450 49.03 -9.51 0.19
CA ALA A 450 48.64 -9.68 -1.20
C ALA A 450 47.14 -9.35 -1.37
N PRO A 451 46.73 -8.75 -2.51
CA PRO A 451 45.34 -8.36 -2.73
C PRO A 451 44.42 -9.58 -2.59
N GLU A 452 43.35 -9.43 -1.80
CA GLU A 452 42.36 -10.48 -1.57
C GLU A 452 41.53 -10.72 -2.83
N GLN A 453 41.81 -11.81 -3.55
CA GLN A 453 41.06 -12.19 -4.74
C GLN A 453 39.91 -13.13 -4.37
N TRP A 454 38.69 -12.79 -4.82
CA TRP A 454 37.50 -13.60 -4.57
C TRP A 454 37.07 -14.35 -5.84
N TYR A 455 36.84 -15.65 -5.71
CA TYR A 455 36.38 -16.51 -6.81
C TYR A 455 34.96 -17.00 -6.58
N LEU A 456 34.07 -16.79 -7.56
CA LEU A 456 32.71 -17.35 -7.55
C LEU A 456 32.74 -18.76 -8.13
N VAL A 457 32.42 -19.77 -7.31
CA VAL A 457 32.36 -21.17 -7.71
C VAL A 457 31.33 -21.33 -8.82
N LYS A 458 31.71 -21.94 -9.94
CA LYS A 458 30.85 -22.19 -11.11
C LYS A 458 30.33 -23.62 -11.10
N ASN A 459 29.37 -23.91 -11.98
CA ASN A 459 28.82 -25.26 -12.12
C ASN A 459 29.91 -26.22 -12.63
N GLY A 460 30.19 -27.29 -11.87
CA GLY A 460 31.28 -28.24 -12.14
C GLY A 460 32.58 -28.00 -11.37
N ASP A 461 32.71 -26.89 -10.65
CA ASP A 461 33.91 -26.60 -9.87
C ASP A 461 34.01 -27.47 -8.60
N ASN A 462 35.24 -27.82 -8.24
CA ASN A 462 35.59 -28.40 -6.96
C ASN A 462 36.90 -27.78 -6.45
N LEU A 463 37.24 -27.97 -5.17
CA LEU A 463 38.44 -27.33 -4.60
C LEU A 463 39.73 -27.73 -5.33
N TRP A 464 39.77 -28.91 -5.96
CA TRP A 464 40.92 -29.35 -6.74
C TRP A 464 41.04 -28.57 -8.05
N THR A 465 39.95 -28.43 -8.82
CA THR A 465 39.97 -27.66 -10.09
C THR A 465 40.30 -26.20 -9.85
N ILE A 466 39.72 -25.59 -8.81
CA ILE A 466 39.99 -24.20 -8.42
C ILE A 466 41.44 -24.05 -7.96
N SER A 467 41.93 -24.95 -7.10
CA SER A 467 43.31 -24.85 -6.61
C SER A 467 44.36 -24.90 -7.72
N ARG A 468 44.13 -25.70 -8.77
CA ARG A 468 45.02 -25.80 -9.92
C ARG A 468 44.97 -24.58 -10.82
N GLN A 469 43.78 -23.98 -10.98
CA GLN A 469 43.59 -22.75 -11.76
C GLN A 469 44.31 -21.56 -11.13
N PHE A 470 44.35 -21.49 -9.80
CA PHE A 470 44.93 -20.38 -9.05
C PHE A 470 46.26 -20.75 -8.36
N ASN A 471 46.96 -21.76 -8.89
CA ASN A 471 48.28 -22.22 -8.45
C ASN A 471 48.45 -22.36 -6.92
N THR A 472 47.42 -22.87 -6.25
CA THR A 472 47.36 -23.05 -4.80
C THR A 472 47.01 -24.51 -4.44
N SER A 473 46.68 -24.77 -3.18
CA SER A 473 46.24 -26.09 -2.72
C SER A 473 44.80 -26.07 -2.19
N PRO A 474 44.04 -27.17 -2.31
CA PRO A 474 42.73 -27.29 -1.69
C PRO A 474 42.76 -27.00 -0.19
N ALA A 475 43.83 -27.42 0.50
CA ALA A 475 44.00 -27.18 1.93
C ALA A 475 44.16 -25.68 2.28
N ALA A 476 44.84 -24.90 1.42
CA ALA A 476 44.99 -23.47 1.60
C ALA A 476 43.65 -22.74 1.38
N ILE A 477 42.93 -23.08 0.31
CA ILE A 477 41.58 -22.55 0.05
C ILE A 477 40.65 -22.86 1.22
N LYS A 478 40.69 -24.08 1.76
CA LYS A 478 39.91 -24.43 2.97
C LYS A 478 40.27 -23.57 4.17
N ARG A 479 41.57 -23.34 4.40
CA ARG A 479 42.04 -22.52 5.52
C ARG A 479 41.58 -21.08 5.41
N TRP A 480 41.68 -20.46 4.24
CA TRP A 480 41.26 -19.06 4.03
C TRP A 480 39.75 -18.88 4.12
N ASN A 481 38.99 -19.93 3.79
CA ASN A 481 37.54 -19.90 3.75
C ASN A 481 36.88 -20.65 4.91
N ASN A 482 37.64 -21.03 5.94
CA ASN A 482 37.19 -21.82 7.09
C ASN A 482 36.35 -23.06 6.71
N LEU A 483 36.71 -23.74 5.62
CA LEU A 483 36.02 -24.94 5.16
C LEU A 483 36.52 -26.19 5.89
N THR A 484 35.59 -26.95 6.47
CA THR A 484 35.91 -28.21 7.15
C THR A 484 35.98 -29.40 6.18
N SER A 485 35.31 -29.33 5.02
CA SER A 485 35.30 -30.39 3.99
C SER A 485 35.73 -29.88 2.61
N ASN A 486 35.85 -30.80 1.64
CA ASN A 486 36.18 -30.44 0.25
C ASN A 486 34.94 -30.05 -0.59
N ARG A 487 33.75 -30.04 0.03
CA ARG A 487 32.48 -29.80 -0.66
C ARG A 487 32.22 -28.30 -0.80
N ILE A 488 32.04 -27.87 -2.05
CA ILE A 488 31.69 -26.50 -2.44
C ILE A 488 30.54 -26.55 -3.44
N TYR A 489 29.80 -25.45 -3.59
CA TYR A 489 28.63 -25.36 -4.45
C TYR A 489 28.75 -24.15 -5.38
N PRO A 490 28.18 -24.23 -6.61
CA PRO A 490 28.10 -23.09 -7.50
C PRO A 490 27.43 -21.89 -6.83
N GLY A 491 27.95 -20.69 -7.07
CA GLY A 491 27.52 -19.44 -6.43
C GLY A 491 28.23 -19.12 -5.11
N LYS A 492 28.99 -20.05 -4.51
CA LYS A 492 29.78 -19.78 -3.31
C LYS A 492 31.01 -18.92 -3.66
N ARG A 493 31.32 -17.90 -2.87
CA ARG A 493 32.58 -17.14 -3.02
C ARG A 493 33.67 -17.76 -2.16
N LEU A 494 34.84 -17.98 -2.77
CA LEU A 494 36.04 -18.45 -2.10
C LEU A 494 37.11 -17.37 -2.16
N LEU A 495 37.63 -16.98 -1.00
CA LEU A 495 38.82 -16.18 -0.82
C LEU A 495 40.03 -16.99 -1.29
N LEU A 496 40.76 -16.45 -2.25
CA LEU A 496 42.03 -16.98 -2.73
C LEU A 496 43.11 -15.96 -2.35
N ARG A 497 44.06 -16.36 -1.51
CA ARG A 497 45.22 -15.53 -1.14
C ARG A 497 46.44 -16.06 -1.90
N ASP A 498 47.33 -15.17 -2.32
CA ASP A 498 48.51 -15.48 -3.14
C ASP A 498 48.15 -16.17 -4.48
N VAL A 499 47.97 -15.36 -5.54
CA VAL A 499 47.96 -15.82 -6.93
C VAL A 499 49.24 -15.36 -7.62
#